data_AF-A0A5D2H5M7-F1
#
_entry.id   AF-A0A5D2H5M7-F1
#
_cell.length_a   1.000
_cell.length_b   1.000
_cell.length_c   1.000
_cell.angle_alpha   90.00
_cell.angle_beta   90.00
_cell.angle_gamma   90.00
#
_symmetry.space_group_name_H-M   'P 1'
#
loop_
_entity.id
_entity.type
_entity.pdbx_description
1 polymer ?
#
loop_
_entity_poly.entity_id
_entity_poly.type
_entity_poly.pdbx_seq_one_letter_code
_entity_poly.pdbx_strand_id
1 'polypeptide(L)'
;MVGKGMMTMFWEDIWCCNRPLKFKFPRLFCLARQKKGMVVDYSSKNGFNSVNWGEFFTRTLLDREVVMLRRLEDMVRSIELVLEVENRLSWVHDSNGEFTGKKLSTLFI
;
A
#
# COMPACT_ATOMS: atom_id res chain seq x y z
N MET A 1 -0.50 12.00 -14.57
CA MET A 1 -1.79 11.97 -13.84
C MET A 1 -1.43 11.97 -12.38
N VAL A 2 -1.84 13.00 -11.65
CA VAL A 2 -1.46 13.27 -10.26
C VAL A 2 -2.51 12.60 -9.37
N GLY A 3 -2.13 11.52 -8.69
CA GLY A 3 -3.03 10.69 -7.90
C GLY A 3 -2.79 10.86 -6.40
N LYS A 4 -3.86 11.21 -5.67
CA LYS A 4 -3.91 11.57 -4.25
C LYS A 4 -3.44 10.43 -3.35
N GLY A 5 -2.25 10.55 -2.74
CA GLY A 5 -1.75 9.60 -1.75
C GLY A 5 -2.66 9.43 -0.52
N MET A 6 -3.43 10.47 -0.19
CA MET A 6 -4.45 10.44 0.88
C MET A 6 -5.71 9.64 0.54
N MET A 7 -5.96 9.28 -0.72
CA MET A 7 -7.16 8.49 -1.10
C MET A 7 -6.82 7.07 -1.56
N THR A 8 -5.56 6.66 -1.44
CA THR A 8 -5.12 5.33 -1.86
C THR A 8 -5.37 4.33 -0.73
N MET A 9 -6.13 3.29 -1.01
CA MET A 9 -6.43 2.23 -0.05
C MET A 9 -5.29 1.22 0.05
N PHE A 10 -4.84 0.93 1.27
CA PHE A 10 -3.71 0.05 1.54
C PHE A 10 -3.91 -1.36 0.96
N TRP A 11 -5.09 -1.95 1.09
CA TRP A 11 -5.32 -3.33 0.63
C TRP A 11 -5.88 -3.44 -0.79
N GLU A 12 -6.67 -2.45 -1.18
CA GLU A 12 -7.59 -2.51 -2.33
C GLU A 12 -6.99 -1.89 -3.60
N ASP A 13 -6.13 -0.88 -3.46
CA ASP A 13 -5.54 -0.18 -4.60
C ASP A 13 -4.17 -0.73 -4.98
N ILE A 14 -3.73 -0.39 -6.20
CA ILE A 14 -2.40 -0.68 -6.71
C ILE A 14 -1.50 0.51 -6.35
N TRP A 15 -0.58 0.32 -5.40
CA TRP A 15 0.30 1.41 -4.94
C TRP A 15 1.75 1.00 -4.70
N CYS A 16 1.99 -0.22 -4.22
CA CYS A 16 3.35 -0.73 -3.97
C CYS A 16 3.86 -1.74 -5.00
N CYS A 17 3.01 -2.13 -5.96
CA CYS A 17 3.15 -3.36 -6.74
C CYS A 17 2.41 -3.25 -8.08
N ASN A 18 2.39 -4.36 -8.84
CA ASN A 18 1.58 -4.53 -10.05
C ASN A 18 0.11 -4.94 -9.80
N ARG A 19 -0.28 -5.23 -8.55
CA ARG A 19 -1.66 -5.62 -8.18
C ARG A 19 -1.94 -5.29 -6.71
N PRO A 20 -3.21 -5.17 -6.30
CA PRO A 20 -3.57 -4.87 -4.92
C PRO A 20 -3.02 -5.87 -3.90
N LEU A 21 -2.65 -5.38 -2.72
CA LEU A 21 -2.07 -6.21 -1.66
C LEU A 21 -3.00 -7.32 -1.18
N LYS A 22 -4.34 -7.12 -1.23
CA LYS A 22 -5.31 -8.18 -0.87
C LYS A 22 -5.16 -9.45 -1.71
N PHE A 23 -4.69 -9.33 -2.95
CA PHE A 23 -4.47 -10.48 -3.83
C PHE A 23 -3.09 -11.11 -3.65
N LYS A 24 -2.08 -10.34 -3.20
CA LYS A 24 -0.76 -10.88 -2.85
C LYS A 24 -0.76 -11.56 -1.49
N PHE A 25 -1.50 -11.01 -0.52
CA PHE A 25 -1.55 -11.47 0.86
C PHE A 25 -3.00 -11.69 1.34
N PRO A 26 -3.76 -12.58 0.69
CA PRO A 26 -5.18 -12.78 0.99
C PRO A 26 -5.41 -13.18 2.45
N ARG A 27 -4.49 -13.94 3.04
CA ARG A 27 -4.59 -14.35 4.45
C ARG A 27 -4.45 -13.17 5.41
N LEU A 28 -3.50 -12.27 5.16
CA LEU A 28 -3.32 -11.06 5.98
C LEU A 28 -4.51 -10.11 5.81
N PHE A 29 -5.00 -9.96 4.58
CA PHE A 29 -6.19 -9.15 4.30
C PHE A 29 -7.43 -9.65 5.07
N CYS A 30 -7.67 -10.95 5.13
CA CYS A 30 -8.77 -11.50 5.93
C CYS A 30 -8.68 -11.09 7.41
N LEU A 31 -7.46 -11.03 7.94
CA LEU A 31 -7.17 -10.69 9.33
C LEU A 31 -7.07 -9.18 9.57
N ALA A 32 -7.03 -8.36 8.53
CA ALA A 32 -6.95 -6.92 8.67
C ALA A 32 -8.21 -6.36 9.35
N ARG A 33 -8.01 -5.52 10.37
CA ARG A 33 -9.07 -4.79 11.09
C ARG A 33 -9.76 -3.80 10.17
N GLN A 34 -8.98 -3.11 9.34
CA GLN A 34 -9.48 -2.07 8.45
C GLN A 34 -9.17 -2.38 6.98
N LYS A 35 -10.10 -3.06 6.31
CA LYS A 35 -9.91 -3.50 4.91
C LYS A 35 -9.90 -2.34 3.91
N LYS A 36 -10.52 -1.20 4.25
CA LYS A 36 -10.62 -0.01 3.41
C LYS A 36 -9.79 1.17 3.92
N GLY A 37 -8.76 0.88 4.73
CA GLY A 37 -7.91 1.92 5.31
C GLY A 37 -6.96 2.50 4.26
N MET A 38 -6.61 3.76 4.43
CA MET A 38 -5.74 4.47 3.51
C MET A 38 -4.28 4.13 3.81
N VAL A 39 -3.40 4.22 2.82
CA VAL A 39 -1.96 3.98 3.00
C VAL A 39 -1.38 4.83 4.14
N VAL A 40 -1.85 6.07 4.28
CA VAL A 40 -1.44 6.98 5.35
C VAL A 40 -1.78 6.45 6.75
N ASP A 41 -2.89 5.73 6.91
CA ASP A 41 -3.31 5.13 8.19
C ASP A 41 -2.40 3.97 8.62
N TYR A 42 -1.68 3.37 7.66
CA TYR A 42 -0.76 2.25 7.87
C TYR A 42 0.71 2.70 7.97
N SER A 43 0.97 4.01 7.89
CA SER A 43 2.32 4.57 7.86
C SER A 43 2.56 5.50 9.05
N SER A 44 3.84 5.72 9.36
CA SER A 44 4.28 6.68 10.39
C SER A 44 5.01 7.86 9.74
N LYS A 45 5.43 8.84 10.56
CA LYS A 45 6.32 9.93 10.10
C LYS A 45 7.61 9.42 9.44
N ASN A 46 8.06 8.21 9.80
CA ASN A 46 9.24 7.56 9.24
C ASN A 46 8.85 6.51 8.18
N GLY A 47 7.71 6.69 7.50
CA GLY A 47 7.15 5.72 6.57
C GLY A 47 6.76 4.41 7.27
N PHE A 48 7.11 3.27 6.68
CA PHE A 48 6.74 1.94 7.18
C PHE A 48 7.74 1.32 8.18
N ASN A 49 8.86 1.99 8.44
CA ASN A 49 9.95 1.42 9.26
C ASN A 49 9.64 1.30 10.75
N SER A 50 8.72 2.13 11.26
CA SER A 50 8.38 2.19 12.69
C SER A 50 6.90 1.84 12.93
N VAL A 51 6.30 1.06 12.03
CA VAL A 51 4.89 0.68 12.10
C VAL A 51 4.72 -0.54 12.99
N ASN A 52 3.82 -0.45 13.97
CA ASN A 52 3.44 -1.60 14.79
C ASN A 52 2.39 -2.46 14.06
N TRP A 53 2.86 -3.36 13.19
CA TRP A 53 1.99 -4.15 12.32
C TRP A 53 0.96 -5.01 13.06
N GLY A 54 1.25 -5.41 14.30
CA GLY A 54 0.34 -6.23 15.11
C GLY A 54 -1.02 -5.58 15.38
N GLU A 55 -1.07 -4.24 15.46
CA GLU A 55 -2.31 -3.51 15.78
C GLU A 55 -3.32 -3.48 14.62
N PHE A 56 -2.86 -3.75 13.40
CA PHE A 56 -3.71 -3.75 12.21
C PHE A 56 -4.45 -5.07 11.99
N PHE A 57 -4.19 -6.10 12.80
CA PHE A 57 -4.83 -7.41 12.68
C PHE A 57 -5.82 -7.66 13.82
N THR A 58 -6.90 -8.39 13.53
CA THR A 58 -7.97 -8.67 14.49
C THR A 58 -7.56 -9.62 15.61
N ARG A 59 -6.44 -10.34 15.44
CA ARG A 59 -5.82 -11.21 16.44
C ARG A 59 -4.32 -11.28 16.22
N THR A 60 -3.61 -11.83 17.20
CA THR A 60 -2.21 -12.24 17.07
C THR A 60 -2.03 -13.17 15.88
N LEU A 61 -1.01 -12.90 15.06
CA LEU A 61 -0.68 -13.71 13.89
C LEU A 61 -0.04 -15.04 14.29
N LEU A 62 -0.34 -16.10 13.53
CA LEU A 62 0.34 -17.39 13.65
C LEU A 62 1.73 -17.31 12.99
N ASP A 63 2.65 -18.22 13.32
CA ASP A 63 4.01 -18.23 12.76
C ASP A 63 4.04 -18.16 11.23
N ARG A 64 3.16 -18.94 10.57
CA ARG A 64 3.02 -18.92 9.11
C ARG A 64 2.55 -17.56 8.56
N GLU A 65 1.73 -16.84 9.32
CA GLU A 65 1.21 -15.51 8.96
C GLU A 65 2.27 -14.43 9.24
N VAL A 66 3.09 -14.59 10.28
CA VAL A 66 4.25 -13.73 10.55
C VAL A 66 5.26 -13.77 9.41
N VAL A 67 5.51 -14.94 8.81
CA VAL A 67 6.36 -15.04 7.61
C VAL A 67 5.78 -14.25 6.43
N MET A 68 4.45 -14.25 6.26
CA MET A 68 3.80 -13.42 5.23
C MET A 68 3.91 -11.93 5.55
N LEU A 69 3.75 -11.55 6.83
CA LEU A 69 3.88 -10.18 7.28
C LEU A 69 5.29 -9.64 7.00
N ARG A 70 6.35 -10.39 7.32
CA ARG A 70 7.73 -9.98 7.01
C ARG A 70 7.93 -9.66 5.53
N ARG A 71 7.38 -10.50 4.64
CA ARG A 71 7.42 -10.23 3.18
C ARG A 71 6.66 -8.97 2.78
N LEU A 72 5.54 -8.68 3.46
CA LEU A 72 4.80 -7.43 3.26
C LEU A 72 5.63 -6.24 3.75
N GLU A 73 6.22 -6.34 4.94
CA GLU A 73 7.08 -5.31 5.54
C GLU A 73 8.27 -4.97 4.65
N ASP A 74 9.01 -5.97 4.19
CA ASP A 74 10.17 -5.76 3.30
C ASP A 74 9.76 -5.05 2.01
N MET A 75 8.60 -5.43 1.46
CA MET A 75 8.05 -4.83 0.24
C MET A 75 7.67 -3.38 0.45
N VAL A 76 6.95 -3.06 1.52
CA VAL A 76 6.54 -1.67 1.79
C VAL A 76 7.69 -0.82 2.34
N ARG A 77 8.73 -1.42 2.92
CA ARG A 77 9.95 -0.72 3.37
C ARG A 77 10.79 -0.22 2.19
N SER A 78 10.80 -0.96 1.07
CA SER A 78 11.50 -0.55 -0.15
C SER A 78 10.86 0.65 -0.87
N ILE A 79 9.70 1.07 -0.40
CA ILE A 79 8.98 2.22 -0.94
C ILE A 79 9.47 3.47 -0.23
N GLU A 80 10.04 4.39 -0.99
CA GLU A 80 10.17 5.77 -0.55
C GLU A 80 8.80 6.45 -0.66
N LEU A 81 8.12 6.58 0.48
CA LEU A 81 6.97 7.46 0.56
C LEU A 81 7.49 8.91 0.54
N VAL A 82 7.64 9.48 -0.65
CA VAL A 82 7.90 10.92 -0.79
C VAL A 82 6.61 11.65 -0.41
N LEU A 83 6.50 12.01 0.86
CA LEU A 83 5.48 12.93 1.36
C LEU A 83 5.88 14.35 0.94
N GLU A 84 5.78 14.65 -0.36
CA GLU A 84 5.84 16.05 -0.79
C GLU A 84 4.61 16.76 -0.20
N VAL A 85 4.92 17.74 0.65
CA VAL A 85 3.99 18.77 1.13
C VAL A 85 3.14 19.19 -0.07
N GLU A 86 1.84 18.93 0.01
CA GLU A 86 0.86 19.02 -1.09
C GLU A 86 0.71 17.81 -2.02
N ASN A 87 0.33 16.68 -1.43
CA ASN A 87 -0.63 15.75 -2.07
C ASN A 87 -0.06 14.93 -3.26
N ARG A 88 1.24 14.63 -3.26
CA ARG A 88 1.87 13.77 -4.27
C ARG A 88 2.79 12.75 -3.61
N LEU A 89 2.30 11.53 -3.39
CA LEU A 89 3.18 10.38 -3.26
C LEU A 89 3.71 10.08 -4.67
N SER A 90 4.94 10.49 -4.96
CA SER A 90 5.64 10.16 -6.21
C SER A 90 6.46 8.89 -6.00
N TRP A 91 6.08 7.82 -6.70
CA TRP A 91 6.81 6.55 -6.71
C TRP A 91 7.98 6.67 -7.68
N VAL A 92 9.21 6.62 -7.18
CA VAL A 92 10.38 6.46 -8.06
C VAL A 92 10.45 4.99 -8.45
N HIS A 93 9.72 4.61 -9.48
CA HIS A 93 9.88 3.30 -10.10
C HIS A 93 11.08 3.38 -11.03
N ASP A 94 12.12 2.58 -10.77
CA ASP A 94 13.20 2.37 -11.73
C ASP A 94 12.57 1.90 -13.04
N SER A 95 12.92 2.60 -14.11
CA SER A 95 12.27 2.51 -15.40
C SER A 95 12.70 1.24 -16.13
N ASN A 96 11.88 0.19 -16.06
CA ASN A 96 11.77 -0.77 -17.14
C ASN A 96 10.52 -1.64 -17.00
N GLY A 97 9.56 -1.44 -17.90
CA GLY A 97 8.44 -2.36 -18.08
C GLY A 97 7.09 -1.66 -18.17
N GLU A 98 6.70 -1.35 -19.39
CA GLU A 98 5.41 -0.80 -19.81
C GLU A 98 4.22 -1.36 -19.03
N PHE A 99 3.37 -0.48 -18.51
CA PHE A 99 1.97 -0.81 -18.23
C PHE A 99 1.05 0.24 -18.84
N THR A 100 0.46 -0.13 -19.97
CA THR A 100 -0.71 0.52 -20.58
C THR A 100 -1.94 0.31 -19.69
N GLY A 101 -2.06 1.12 -18.63
CA GLY A 101 -3.28 1.26 -17.84
C GLY A 101 -4.18 2.32 -18.46
N LYS A 102 -5.35 1.91 -18.95
CA LYS A 102 -6.35 2.73 -19.65
C LYS A 102 -6.63 4.05 -18.91
N LYS A 103 -6.43 5.16 -19.64
CA LYS A 103 -6.86 6.51 -19.28
C LYS A 103 -8.39 6.53 -19.28
N LEU A 104 -9.03 6.63 -18.11
CA LEU A 104 -10.42 7.06 -18.03
C LEU A 104 -10.43 8.58 -18.19
N SER A 105 -10.67 9.03 -19.42
CA SER A 105 -11.03 10.42 -19.70
C SER A 105 -12.49 10.62 -19.29
N THR A 106 -12.71 11.25 -18.14
CA THR A 106 -14.02 11.89 -17.89
C THR A 106 -14.06 13.16 -18.72
N LEU A 107 -14.84 13.11 -19.80
CA LEU A 107 -15.17 14.24 -20.67
C LEU A 107 -16.19 15.14 -19.97
N PHE A 108 -16.10 16.43 -20.26
CA PHE A 108 -16.92 17.56 -19.85
C PHE A 108 -18.44 17.30 -19.78
N ILE A 109 -19.09 18.00 -18.86
CA ILE A 109 -20.20 18.91 -19.20
C ILE A 109 -19.86 20.27 -18.60
#